data_AF-A0A5E4WM51-F1
#
_entry.id   AF-A0A5E4WM51-F1
#
_cell.length_a   1.000
_cell.length_b   1.000
_cell.length_c   1.000
_cell.angle_alpha   90.00
_cell.angle_beta   90.00
_cell.angle_gamma   90.00
#
_symmetry.space_group_name_H-M   'P 1'
#
loop_
_entity.id
_entity.type
_entity.pdbx_description
1 polymer ?
#
loop_
_entity_poly.entity_id
_entity_poly.type
_entity_poly.pdbx_seq_one_letter_code
_entity_poly.pdbx_strand_id
1 'polypeptide(L)'
;MPPPVQIPCKETDTGRGRAAVTPEMLREWQHLGKRGIDEAGGLDGLATQYGVASGTLKIYLRADGTLTKRAGDRLNPPGTDITLEMLREWQHLGKQGVDRAGGLDGVARQYGVASAALTIYLRASGTLTKRAEDRLNPPGTDITLEMLREWQRLGKQGVDRAGGLDGVATQYGVGSGTLKIYLRADGTLKKRAEDRLNPPGTDITLEMLRAWQRLGKQGVDRAGGLDGVARQYGVASSALKIYLRADGTLTKRAEGRLRKDGVEM
;
A
#
# COMPACT_ATOMS: atom_id res chain seq x y z
N MET A 1 14.35 -56.51 10.62
CA MET A 1 14.41 -55.31 9.77
C MET A 1 15.88 -55.08 9.41
N PRO A 2 16.20 -54.70 8.16
CA PRO A 2 17.54 -54.22 7.85
C PRO A 2 17.86 -52.98 8.71
N PRO A 3 19.12 -52.77 9.11
CA PRO A 3 19.50 -51.57 9.85
C PRO A 3 19.17 -50.32 9.02
N PRO A 4 18.75 -49.21 9.66
CA PRO A 4 18.56 -47.94 8.95
C PRO A 4 19.85 -47.59 8.22
N VAL A 5 19.71 -47.28 6.93
CA VAL A 5 20.83 -46.89 6.06
C VAL A 5 21.45 -45.65 6.69
N GLN A 6 22.68 -45.77 7.18
CA GLN A 6 23.46 -44.63 7.65
C GLN A 6 23.71 -43.73 6.44
N ILE A 7 22.86 -42.72 6.23
CA ILE A 7 23.13 -41.67 5.27
C ILE A 7 24.34 -40.91 5.81
N PRO A 8 25.48 -40.88 5.09
CA PRO A 8 26.63 -40.12 5.54
C PRO A 8 26.21 -38.65 5.66
N CYS A 9 26.36 -38.10 6.87
CA CYS A 9 26.24 -36.66 7.06
C CYS A 9 27.26 -35.98 6.14
N LYS A 10 26.80 -35.19 5.17
CA LYS A 10 27.71 -34.35 4.39
C LYS A 10 28.32 -33.33 5.35
N GLU A 11 29.61 -33.48 5.62
CA GLU A 11 30.41 -32.46 6.30
C GLU A 11 30.43 -31.21 5.42
N THR A 12 29.56 -30.24 5.75
CA THR A 12 29.75 -28.87 5.30
C THR A 12 30.76 -28.23 6.24
N ASP A 13 31.96 -28.05 5.73
CA ASP A 13 33.13 -27.49 6.39
C ASP A 13 32.85 -26.06 6.92
N THR A 14 32.39 -25.98 8.17
CA THR A 14 32.48 -24.78 9.01
C THR A 14 32.74 -25.24 10.44
N GLY A 15 33.87 -24.78 11.00
CA GLY A 15 34.45 -25.30 12.23
C GLY A 15 33.51 -25.37 13.44
N ARG A 16 33.80 -26.36 14.30
CA ARG A 16 33.17 -26.72 15.59
C ARG A 16 31.92 -27.63 15.49
N GLY A 17 32.12 -28.82 14.92
CA GLY A 17 31.63 -30.11 15.42
C GLY A 17 30.16 -30.21 15.90
N ARG A 18 29.19 -29.86 15.05
CA ARG A 18 27.78 -30.29 15.23
C ARG A 18 27.15 -30.56 13.86
N ALA A 19 26.66 -31.78 13.66
CA ALA A 19 25.90 -32.13 12.47
C ALA A 19 24.67 -31.20 12.33
N ALA A 20 24.53 -30.56 11.17
CA ALA A 20 23.37 -29.73 10.86
C ALA A 20 22.16 -30.64 10.60
N VAL A 21 21.07 -30.46 11.34
CA VAL A 21 19.81 -31.19 11.10
C VAL A 21 19.27 -30.82 9.71
N THR A 22 19.15 -31.78 8.81
CA THR A 22 18.63 -31.58 7.44
C THR A 22 17.14 -31.92 7.32
N PRO A 23 16.43 -31.42 6.30
CA PRO A 23 15.05 -31.85 6.01
C PRO A 23 14.90 -33.36 5.82
N GLU A 24 15.90 -34.04 5.26
CA GLU A 24 15.90 -35.49 5.06
C GLU A 24 15.89 -36.22 6.41
N MET A 25 16.73 -35.78 7.35
CA MET A 25 16.74 -36.31 8.72
C MET A 25 15.38 -36.11 9.41
N LEU A 26 14.73 -34.96 9.22
CA LEU A 26 13.41 -34.70 9.79
C LEU A 26 12.33 -35.64 9.24
N ARG A 27 12.35 -35.93 7.92
CA ARG A 27 11.42 -36.90 7.31
C ARG A 27 11.65 -38.31 7.84
N GLU A 28 12.91 -38.69 8.00
CA GLU A 28 13.30 -39.99 8.52
C GLU A 28 12.86 -40.16 9.98
N TRP A 29 13.13 -39.17 10.84
CA TRP A 29 12.66 -39.16 12.23
C TRP A 29 11.13 -39.21 12.35
N GLN A 30 10.42 -38.51 11.46
CA GLN A 30 8.96 -38.58 11.39
C GLN A 30 8.49 -39.99 11.00
N HIS A 31 9.19 -40.67 10.09
CA HIS A 31 8.84 -42.00 9.61
C HIS A 31 9.08 -43.10 10.67
N LEU A 32 10.09 -42.95 11.53
CA LEU A 32 10.36 -43.88 12.64
C LEU A 32 9.17 -43.97 13.62
N GLY A 33 8.48 -42.84 13.84
CA GLY A 33 7.38 -42.74 14.79
C GLY A 33 7.79 -43.11 16.23
N LYS A 34 6.80 -43.25 17.12
CA LYS A 34 7.04 -43.61 18.52
C LYS A 34 7.83 -44.92 18.66
N ARG A 35 7.49 -45.93 17.86
CA ARG A 35 8.10 -47.26 17.91
C ARG A 35 9.59 -47.23 17.59
N GLY A 36 9.99 -46.54 16.53
CA GLY A 36 11.41 -46.42 16.17
C GLY A 36 12.20 -45.61 17.20
N ILE A 37 11.57 -44.63 17.86
CA ILE A 37 12.18 -43.90 18.98
C ILE A 37 12.40 -44.83 20.18
N ASP A 38 11.41 -45.64 20.54
CA ASP A 38 11.51 -46.59 21.65
C ASP A 38 12.59 -47.66 21.37
N GLU A 39 12.65 -48.18 20.14
CA GLU A 39 13.68 -49.14 19.68
C GLU A 39 15.10 -48.54 19.71
N ALA A 40 15.24 -47.23 19.52
CA ALA A 40 16.51 -46.52 19.64
C ALA A 40 16.92 -46.22 21.09
N GLY A 41 16.13 -46.60 22.10
CA GLY A 41 16.39 -46.27 23.51
C GLY A 41 15.89 -44.87 23.90
N GLY A 42 14.82 -44.39 23.25
CA GLY A 42 14.26 -43.05 23.44
C GLY A 42 14.98 -41.98 22.63
N LEU A 43 14.58 -40.73 22.82
CA LEU A 43 15.15 -39.59 22.07
C LEU A 43 16.67 -39.43 22.28
N ASP A 44 17.19 -39.84 23.44
CA ASP A 44 18.62 -39.73 23.73
C ASP A 44 19.44 -40.78 22.97
N GLY A 45 18.96 -42.02 22.88
CA GLY A 45 19.61 -43.06 22.08
C GLY A 45 19.47 -42.81 20.57
N LEU A 46 18.33 -42.25 20.13
CA LEU A 46 18.17 -41.77 18.75
C LEU A 46 19.15 -40.64 18.42
N ALA A 47 19.36 -39.69 19.35
CA ALA A 47 20.32 -38.61 19.17
C ALA A 47 21.75 -39.14 19.01
N THR A 48 22.13 -40.17 19.78
CA THR A 48 23.41 -40.87 19.63
C THR A 48 23.53 -41.55 18.26
N GLN A 49 22.50 -42.25 17.79
CA GLN A 49 22.51 -42.94 16.50
C GLN A 49 22.72 -41.99 15.31
N TYR A 50 22.11 -40.80 15.36
CA TYR A 50 22.22 -39.80 14.29
C TYR A 50 23.36 -38.79 14.51
N GLY A 51 24.16 -38.92 15.58
CA GLY A 51 25.26 -37.99 15.88
C GLY A 51 24.81 -36.55 16.16
N VAL A 52 23.57 -36.37 16.64
CA VAL A 52 22.98 -35.06 16.94
C VAL A 52 22.94 -34.86 18.46
N ALA A 53 23.11 -33.63 18.94
CA ALA A 53 22.90 -33.35 20.36
C ALA A 53 21.44 -33.62 20.77
N SER A 54 21.22 -34.34 21.86
CA SER A 54 19.87 -34.66 22.38
C SER A 54 18.97 -33.42 22.53
N GLY A 55 19.52 -32.31 23.04
CA GLY A 55 18.80 -31.04 23.13
C GLY A 55 18.37 -30.49 21.76
N THR A 56 19.20 -30.68 20.73
CA THR A 56 18.86 -30.31 19.35
C THR A 56 17.77 -31.22 18.79
N LEU A 57 17.83 -32.53 19.02
CA LEU A 57 16.81 -33.47 18.54
C LEU A 57 15.43 -33.19 19.17
N LYS A 58 15.38 -32.89 20.48
CA LYS A 58 14.15 -32.51 21.21
C LYS A 58 13.51 -31.19 20.73
N ILE A 59 14.26 -30.33 20.03
CA ILE A 59 13.71 -29.12 19.39
C ILE A 59 12.83 -29.48 18.17
N TYR A 60 13.11 -30.59 17.50
CA TYR A 60 12.50 -30.97 16.22
C TYR A 60 11.54 -32.16 16.33
N LEU A 61 11.76 -33.07 17.28
CA LEU A 61 11.01 -34.32 17.43
C LEU A 61 10.47 -34.48 18.85
N ARG A 62 9.20 -34.88 18.97
CA ARG A 62 8.56 -35.23 20.24
C ARG A 62 8.70 -36.73 20.52
N ALA A 63 8.55 -37.12 21.79
CA ALA A 63 8.69 -38.51 22.23
C ALA A 63 7.63 -39.46 21.62
N ASP A 64 6.51 -38.92 21.13
CA ASP A 64 5.47 -39.68 20.43
C ASP A 64 5.76 -39.88 18.93
N GLY A 65 6.91 -39.42 18.44
CA GLY A 65 7.30 -39.50 17.03
C GLY A 65 6.74 -38.39 16.16
N THR A 66 5.99 -37.43 16.72
CA THR A 66 5.51 -36.29 15.96
C THR A 66 6.55 -35.18 15.89
N LEU A 67 6.59 -34.50 14.75
CA LEU A 67 7.44 -33.34 14.56
C LEU A 67 6.93 -32.14 15.38
N THR A 68 7.84 -31.33 15.90
CA THR A 68 7.48 -30.03 16.48
C THR A 68 7.05 -29.05 15.36
N LYS A 69 6.37 -27.96 15.72
CA LYS A 69 6.04 -26.86 14.77
C LYS A 69 7.27 -26.43 13.99
N ARG A 70 8.42 -26.30 14.67
CA ARG A 70 9.68 -25.87 14.06
C ARG A 70 10.23 -26.87 13.02
N ALA A 71 10.07 -28.18 13.26
CA ALA A 71 10.43 -29.18 12.27
C ALA A 71 9.45 -29.21 11.09
N GLY A 72 8.15 -29.08 11.37
CA GLY A 72 7.12 -28.96 10.34
C GLY A 72 7.36 -27.76 9.41
N ASP A 73 7.60 -26.57 9.98
CA ASP A 73 7.90 -25.34 9.23
C ASP A 73 9.21 -25.46 8.43
N ARG A 74 10.15 -26.30 8.88
CA ARG A 74 11.40 -26.55 8.14
C ARG A 74 11.22 -27.50 6.96
N LEU A 75 10.29 -28.45 7.07
CA LEU A 75 9.93 -29.36 5.98
C LEU A 75 9.01 -28.68 4.95
N ASN A 76 8.07 -27.87 5.43
CA ASN A 76 7.07 -27.18 4.63
C ASN A 76 7.01 -25.73 5.13
N PRO A 77 7.90 -24.85 4.64
CA PRO A 77 7.88 -23.46 5.04
C PRO A 77 6.53 -22.84 4.68
N PRO A 78 5.87 -22.15 5.62
CA PRO A 78 4.61 -21.49 5.31
C PRO A 78 4.84 -20.42 4.25
N GLY A 79 3.89 -20.30 3.32
CA GLY A 79 3.90 -19.23 2.33
C GLY A 79 3.79 -17.86 3.00
N THR A 80 4.46 -16.86 2.41
CA THR A 80 4.31 -15.46 2.81
C THR A 80 3.21 -14.75 2.02
N ASP A 81 2.79 -15.34 0.91
CA ASP A 81 1.90 -14.71 -0.04
C ASP A 81 0.44 -14.92 0.36
N ILE A 82 -0.22 -13.82 0.75
CA ILE A 82 -1.66 -13.78 0.94
C ILE A 82 -2.31 -13.44 -0.41
N THR A 83 -3.20 -14.29 -0.91
CA THR A 83 -3.92 -14.07 -2.18
C THR A 83 -5.21 -13.27 -1.97
N LEU A 84 -5.77 -12.71 -3.04
CA LEU A 84 -7.08 -12.06 -2.99
C LEU A 84 -8.21 -13.05 -2.65
N GLU A 85 -8.07 -14.30 -3.07
CA GLU A 85 -9.02 -15.38 -2.78
C GLU A 85 -9.07 -15.68 -1.28
N MET A 86 -7.90 -15.82 -0.63
CA MET A 86 -7.82 -15.97 0.82
C MET A 86 -8.50 -14.81 1.55
N LEU A 87 -8.29 -13.57 1.10
CA LEU A 87 -8.94 -12.40 1.71
C LEU A 87 -10.47 -12.44 1.57
N ARG A 88 -10.99 -12.90 0.43
CA ARG A 88 -12.45 -13.06 0.21
C ARG A 88 -13.04 -14.14 1.12
N GLU A 89 -12.33 -15.26 1.29
CA GLU A 89 -12.78 -16.29 2.23
C GLU A 89 -12.76 -15.79 3.67
N TRP A 90 -11.71 -15.07 4.06
CA TRP A 90 -11.59 -14.50 5.40
C TRP A 90 -12.62 -13.41 5.71
N GLN A 91 -13.15 -12.75 4.69
CA GLN A 91 -14.25 -11.77 4.84
C GLN A 91 -15.49 -12.38 5.50
N HIS A 92 -15.68 -13.70 5.34
CA HIS A 92 -16.82 -14.44 5.88
C HIS A 92 -16.46 -15.36 7.05
N LEU A 93 -15.20 -15.39 7.47
CA LEU A 93 -14.72 -16.32 8.51
C LEU A 93 -15.32 -16.00 9.89
N GLY A 94 -15.29 -14.71 10.27
CA GLY A 94 -15.80 -14.22 11.55
C GLY A 94 -15.12 -14.84 12.79
N LYS A 95 -15.49 -14.37 13.98
CA LYS A 95 -14.88 -14.83 15.24
C LYS A 95 -15.03 -16.33 15.44
N GLN A 96 -16.21 -16.88 15.12
CA GLN A 96 -16.48 -18.31 15.27
C GLN A 96 -15.61 -19.17 14.35
N GLY A 97 -15.33 -18.74 13.11
CA GLY A 97 -14.45 -19.46 12.20
C GLY A 97 -13.01 -19.47 12.71
N VAL A 98 -12.53 -18.34 13.24
CA VAL A 98 -11.20 -18.24 13.87
C VAL A 98 -11.12 -19.16 15.10
N ASP A 99 -12.13 -19.14 15.97
CA ASP A 99 -12.15 -19.98 17.17
C ASP A 99 -12.15 -21.49 16.79
N ARG A 100 -12.95 -21.88 15.79
CA ARG A 100 -12.99 -23.27 15.27
C ARG A 100 -11.67 -23.75 14.67
N ALA A 101 -10.91 -22.85 14.06
CA ALA A 101 -9.59 -23.17 13.54
C ALA A 101 -8.55 -23.36 14.67
N GLY A 102 -8.84 -22.92 15.89
CA GLY A 102 -7.88 -22.89 17.00
C GLY A 102 -7.15 -21.55 17.12
N GLY A 103 -7.81 -20.45 16.77
CA GLY A 103 -7.25 -19.10 16.73
C GLY A 103 -6.54 -18.78 15.40
N LEU A 104 -5.89 -17.61 15.33
CA LEU A 104 -5.18 -17.16 14.13
C LEU A 104 -4.06 -18.10 13.69
N ASP A 105 -3.41 -18.78 14.64
CA ASP A 105 -2.39 -19.80 14.36
C ASP A 105 -2.99 -21.03 13.66
N GLY A 106 -4.24 -21.35 13.98
CA GLY A 106 -5.02 -22.39 13.32
C GLY A 106 -5.39 -22.05 11.89
N VAL A 107 -5.89 -20.82 11.69
CA VAL A 107 -6.19 -20.29 10.35
C VAL A 107 -4.92 -20.26 9.50
N ALA A 108 -3.81 -19.79 10.06
CA ALA A 108 -2.52 -19.75 9.36
C ALA A 108 -2.10 -21.14 8.85
N ARG A 109 -2.29 -22.19 9.67
CA ARG A 109 -2.02 -23.58 9.26
C ARG A 109 -2.98 -24.07 8.18
N GLN A 110 -4.28 -23.82 8.31
CA GLN A 110 -5.28 -24.23 7.32
C GLN A 110 -4.98 -23.65 5.94
N TYR A 111 -4.53 -22.41 5.89
CA TYR A 111 -4.21 -21.70 4.65
C TYR A 111 -2.74 -21.81 4.22
N GLY A 112 -1.91 -22.52 4.99
CA GLY A 112 -0.49 -22.70 4.69
C GLY A 112 0.32 -21.39 4.68
N VAL A 113 -0.10 -20.38 5.45
CA VAL A 113 0.52 -19.04 5.49
C VAL A 113 1.19 -18.77 6.83
N ALA A 114 2.20 -17.88 6.84
CA ALA A 114 2.87 -17.52 8.08
C ALA A 114 1.93 -16.74 9.01
N SER A 115 1.85 -17.11 10.30
CA SER A 115 0.98 -16.41 11.27
C SER A 115 1.24 -14.90 11.31
N ALA A 116 2.51 -14.49 11.22
CA ALA A 116 2.90 -13.09 11.17
C ALA A 116 2.31 -12.38 9.93
N ALA A 117 2.36 -13.01 8.75
CA ALA A 117 1.76 -12.48 7.54
C ALA A 117 0.23 -12.39 7.66
N LEU A 118 -0.41 -13.44 8.19
CA LEU A 118 -1.86 -13.49 8.39
C LEU A 118 -2.37 -12.36 9.29
N THR A 119 -1.68 -12.08 10.40
CA THR A 119 -2.11 -11.03 11.36
C THR A 119 -2.10 -9.60 10.79
N ILE A 120 -1.39 -9.37 9.68
CA ILE A 120 -1.41 -8.09 8.96
C ILE A 120 -2.78 -7.87 8.28
N TYR A 121 -3.47 -8.94 7.90
CA TYR A 121 -4.67 -8.92 7.07
C TYR A 121 -5.94 -9.38 7.81
N LEU A 122 -5.82 -10.18 8.86
CA LEU A 122 -6.94 -10.75 9.63
C LEU A 122 -6.77 -10.51 11.13
N ARG A 123 -7.84 -10.03 11.78
CA ARG A 123 -7.89 -9.79 13.22
C ARG A 123 -8.38 -11.03 13.98
N ALA A 124 -8.08 -11.12 15.27
CA ALA A 124 -8.58 -12.18 16.14
C ALA A 124 -10.13 -12.22 16.25
N SER A 125 -10.80 -11.09 15.97
CA SER A 125 -12.26 -11.02 15.80
C SER A 125 -12.78 -11.74 14.54
N GLY A 126 -11.90 -12.22 13.68
CA GLY A 126 -12.23 -12.75 12.36
C GLY A 126 -12.71 -11.71 11.35
N THR A 127 -12.43 -10.44 11.62
CA THR A 127 -12.66 -9.34 10.67
C THR A 127 -11.36 -8.96 9.97
N LEU A 128 -11.47 -8.53 8.72
CA LEU A 128 -10.34 -8.04 7.93
C LEU A 128 -9.74 -6.78 8.59
N THR A 129 -8.44 -6.56 8.36
CA THR A 129 -7.82 -5.26 8.64
C THR A 129 -8.11 -4.29 7.50
N LYS A 130 -7.96 -2.99 7.75
CA LYS A 130 -8.06 -1.96 6.70
C LYS A 130 -7.17 -2.27 5.49
N ARG A 131 -5.98 -2.82 5.74
CA ARG A 131 -5.05 -3.21 4.67
C ARG A 131 -5.57 -4.35 3.81
N ALA A 132 -6.31 -5.31 4.39
CA ALA A 132 -6.99 -6.36 3.63
C ALA A 132 -8.18 -5.80 2.86
N GLU A 133 -8.96 -4.92 3.47
CA GLU A 133 -10.10 -4.25 2.84
C GLU A 133 -9.66 -3.39 1.65
N ASP A 134 -8.63 -2.57 1.81
CA ASP A 134 -8.02 -1.75 0.75
C ASP A 134 -7.45 -2.61 -0.38
N ARG A 135 -7.02 -3.85 -0.09
CA ARG A 135 -6.51 -4.77 -1.11
C ARG A 135 -7.62 -5.45 -1.89
N LEU A 136 -8.75 -5.74 -1.24
CA LEU A 136 -9.95 -6.27 -1.89
C LEU A 136 -10.68 -5.20 -2.70
N ASN A 137 -10.73 -3.98 -2.16
CA ASN A 137 -11.42 -2.83 -2.71
C ASN A 137 -10.44 -1.66 -2.77
N PRO A 138 -9.53 -1.64 -3.76
CA PRO A 138 -8.60 -0.54 -3.91
C PRO A 138 -9.37 0.76 -4.05
N PRO A 139 -9.01 1.82 -3.30
CA PRO A 139 -9.67 3.10 -3.45
C PRO A 139 -9.51 3.60 -4.88
N GLY A 140 -10.57 4.21 -5.41
CA GLY A 140 -10.55 4.83 -6.73
C GLY A 140 -9.47 5.90 -6.82
N THR A 141 -8.71 5.89 -7.91
CA THR A 141 -7.75 6.95 -8.26
C THR A 141 -8.41 8.10 -9.01
N ASP A 142 -9.55 7.84 -9.63
CA ASP A 142 -10.23 8.78 -10.51
C ASP A 142 -11.14 9.69 -9.72
N ILE A 143 -10.76 10.97 -9.66
CA ILE A 143 -11.57 12.01 -9.04
C ILE A 143 -12.41 12.68 -10.13
N THR A 144 -13.73 12.52 -10.07
CA THR A 144 -14.66 13.12 -11.04
C THR A 144 -14.94 14.59 -10.73
N LEU A 145 -15.44 15.34 -11.70
CA LEU A 145 -15.89 16.72 -11.47
C LEU A 145 -17.08 16.79 -10.52
N GLU A 146 -17.94 15.76 -10.51
CA GLU A 146 -19.06 15.64 -9.60
C GLU A 146 -18.60 15.51 -8.15
N MET A 147 -17.62 14.63 -7.88
CA MET A 147 -17.01 14.52 -6.55
C MET A 147 -16.43 15.84 -6.07
N LEU A 148 -15.73 16.57 -6.95
CA LEU A 148 -15.19 17.89 -6.59
C LEU A 148 -16.29 18.90 -6.22
N ARG A 149 -17.43 18.90 -6.94
CA ARG A 149 -18.59 19.74 -6.62
C ARG A 149 -19.23 19.34 -5.29
N GLU A 150 -19.32 18.05 -5.01
CA GLU A 150 -19.83 17.58 -3.73
C GLU A 150 -18.91 17.95 -2.57
N TRP A 151 -17.59 17.76 -2.72
CA TRP A 151 -16.63 18.16 -1.71
C TRP A 151 -16.64 19.66 -1.45
N GLN A 152 -16.84 20.48 -2.49
CA GLN A 152 -17.03 21.92 -2.34
C GLN A 152 -18.26 22.26 -1.47
N ARG A 153 -19.33 21.45 -1.56
CA ARG A 153 -20.58 21.63 -0.80
C ARG A 153 -20.49 21.14 0.64
N LEU A 154 -19.57 20.21 0.96
CA LEU A 154 -19.40 19.69 2.33
C LEU A 154 -19.05 20.82 3.32
N GLY A 155 -18.10 21.68 2.94
CA GLY A 155 -17.51 22.66 3.84
C GLY A 155 -16.91 22.04 5.10
N LYS A 156 -16.47 22.88 6.05
CA LYS A 156 -15.86 22.42 7.30
C LYS A 156 -16.76 21.46 8.08
N GLN A 157 -18.06 21.78 8.16
CA GLN A 157 -19.01 20.99 8.93
C GLN A 157 -19.22 19.59 8.33
N GLY A 158 -19.27 19.46 7.00
CA GLY A 158 -19.38 18.17 6.33
C GLY A 158 -18.13 17.31 6.54
N VAL A 159 -16.94 17.92 6.47
CA VAL A 159 -15.67 17.22 6.76
C VAL A 159 -15.63 16.75 8.22
N ASP A 160 -16.00 17.61 9.17
CA ASP A 160 -16.02 17.26 10.60
C ASP A 160 -17.01 16.12 10.88
N ARG A 161 -18.22 16.16 10.28
CA ARG A 161 -19.23 15.09 10.40
C ARG A 161 -18.78 13.76 9.83
N ALA A 162 -17.99 13.77 8.76
CA ALA A 162 -17.42 12.56 8.19
C ALA A 162 -16.31 11.96 9.08
N GLY A 163 -15.83 12.66 10.11
CA GLY A 163 -14.67 12.23 10.90
C GLY A 163 -13.34 12.74 10.32
N GLY A 164 -13.38 13.90 9.66
CA GLY A 164 -12.23 14.50 8.99
C GLY A 164 -12.02 13.99 7.57
N LEU A 165 -10.89 14.36 6.97
CA LEU A 165 -10.56 14.00 5.59
C LEU A 165 -10.49 12.48 5.36
N ASP A 166 -10.06 11.70 6.36
CA ASP A 166 -10.00 10.25 6.20
C ASP A 166 -11.39 9.62 6.11
N GLY A 167 -12.38 10.18 6.80
CA GLY A 167 -13.75 9.73 6.70
C GLY A 167 -14.45 10.17 5.41
N VAL A 168 -14.14 11.38 4.91
CA VAL A 168 -14.56 11.79 3.55
C VAL A 168 -13.96 10.84 2.52
N ALA A 169 -12.69 10.48 2.65
CA ALA A 169 -12.02 9.55 1.74
C ALA A 169 -12.72 8.18 1.72
N THR A 170 -13.07 7.65 2.90
CA THR A 170 -13.84 6.41 3.03
C THR A 170 -15.25 6.52 2.43
N GLN A 171 -16.00 7.59 2.71
CA GLN A 171 -17.36 7.79 2.19
C GLN A 171 -17.39 7.82 0.66
N TYR A 172 -16.37 8.41 0.04
CA TYR A 172 -16.26 8.57 -1.40
C TYR A 172 -15.43 7.49 -2.09
N GLY A 173 -14.95 6.49 -1.36
CA GLY A 173 -14.15 5.39 -1.90
C GLY A 173 -12.84 5.85 -2.56
N VAL A 174 -12.22 6.93 -2.07
CA VAL A 174 -10.98 7.51 -2.63
C VAL A 174 -9.83 7.38 -1.64
N GLY A 175 -8.61 7.36 -2.15
CA GLY A 175 -7.42 7.29 -1.30
C GLY A 175 -7.28 8.58 -0.49
N SER A 176 -7.03 8.50 0.82
CA SER A 176 -6.84 9.69 1.68
C SER A 176 -5.74 10.63 1.15
N GLY A 177 -4.64 10.07 0.65
CA GLY A 177 -3.58 10.84 0.00
C GLY A 177 -4.09 11.58 -1.24
N THR A 178 -4.90 10.92 -2.07
CA THR A 178 -5.54 11.51 -3.24
C THR A 178 -6.50 12.63 -2.84
N LEU A 179 -7.38 12.39 -1.86
CA LEU A 179 -8.33 13.40 -1.37
C LEU A 179 -7.61 14.67 -0.89
N LYS A 180 -6.53 14.51 -0.12
CA LYS A 180 -5.71 15.62 0.42
C LYS A 180 -5.05 16.48 -0.66
N ILE A 181 -4.97 16.02 -1.92
CA ILE A 181 -4.50 16.83 -3.06
C ILE A 181 -5.56 17.85 -3.50
N TYR A 182 -6.84 17.54 -3.30
CA TYR A 182 -7.98 18.31 -3.82
C TYR A 182 -8.77 19.05 -2.75
N LEU A 183 -8.81 18.54 -1.51
CA LEU A 183 -9.62 19.08 -0.41
C LEU A 183 -8.75 19.42 0.81
N ARG A 184 -9.10 20.51 1.50
CA ARG A 184 -8.48 20.93 2.78
C ARG A 184 -9.33 20.50 3.97
N ALA A 185 -8.71 20.46 5.15
CA ALA A 185 -9.40 20.07 6.39
C ALA A 185 -10.52 21.06 6.80
N ASP A 186 -10.45 22.31 6.36
CA ASP A 186 -11.52 23.30 6.53
C ASP A 186 -12.68 23.13 5.52
N GLY A 187 -12.63 22.10 4.67
CA GLY A 187 -13.63 21.81 3.65
C GLY A 187 -13.56 22.70 2.42
N THR A 188 -12.54 23.54 2.27
CA THR A 188 -12.32 24.30 1.04
C THR A 188 -11.51 23.48 0.03
N LEU A 189 -11.78 23.73 -1.26
CA LEU A 189 -11.04 23.11 -2.34
C LEU A 189 -9.61 23.68 -2.40
N LYS A 190 -8.66 22.85 -2.81
CA LYS A 190 -7.33 23.31 -3.22
C LYS A 190 -7.39 23.81 -4.65
N LYS A 191 -6.46 24.68 -5.01
CA LYS A 191 -6.32 25.24 -6.36
C LYS A 191 -6.42 24.19 -7.47
N ARG A 192 -5.85 23.00 -7.28
CA ARG A 192 -5.94 21.92 -8.27
C ARG A 192 -7.38 21.43 -8.52
N ALA A 193 -8.23 21.40 -7.50
CA ALA A 193 -9.64 21.10 -7.66
C ALA A 193 -10.39 22.28 -8.28
N GLU A 194 -10.07 23.50 -7.85
CA GLU A 194 -10.68 24.73 -8.39
C GLU A 194 -10.39 24.89 -9.90
N ASP A 195 -9.13 24.72 -10.32
CA ASP A 195 -8.71 24.78 -11.72
C ASP A 195 -9.36 23.65 -12.57
N ARG A 196 -9.77 22.54 -11.96
CA ARG A 196 -10.51 21.47 -12.66
C ARG A 196 -11.99 21.81 -12.82
N LEU A 197 -12.60 22.44 -11.81
CA LEU A 197 -13.99 22.88 -11.87
C LEU A 197 -14.17 24.11 -12.76
N ASN A 198 -13.19 25.02 -12.72
CA ASN A 198 -13.15 26.29 -13.43
C ASN A 198 -11.79 26.42 -14.12
N PRO A 199 -11.57 25.74 -15.26
CA PRO A 199 -10.32 25.86 -15.98
C PRO A 199 -10.09 27.32 -16.40
N PRO A 200 -8.87 27.85 -16.21
CA PRO A 200 -8.57 29.19 -16.67
C PRO A 200 -8.72 29.28 -18.19
N GLY A 201 -9.29 30.38 -18.67
CA GLY A 201 -9.51 30.60 -20.09
C GLY A 201 -8.19 30.62 -20.88
N THR A 202 -8.22 30.06 -22.09
CA THR A 202 -7.12 30.19 -23.05
C THR A 202 -7.31 31.37 -24.00
N ASP A 203 -8.54 31.88 -24.08
CA ASP A 203 -8.90 32.93 -25.02
C ASP A 203 -8.47 34.30 -24.49
N ILE A 204 -7.54 34.90 -25.22
CA ILE A 204 -7.04 36.25 -24.94
C ILE A 204 -7.76 37.24 -25.86
N THR A 205 -8.60 38.08 -25.25
CA THR A 205 -9.36 39.12 -25.96
C THR A 205 -8.51 40.36 -26.23
N LEU A 206 -8.93 41.18 -27.20
CA LEU A 206 -8.26 42.45 -27.48
C LEU A 206 -8.38 43.43 -26.30
N GLU A 207 -9.49 43.40 -25.56
CA GLU A 207 -9.65 44.19 -24.34
C GLU A 207 -8.62 43.83 -23.27
N MET A 208 -8.36 42.53 -23.07
CA MET A 208 -7.30 42.07 -22.16
C MET A 208 -5.93 42.59 -22.61
N LEU A 209 -5.60 42.53 -23.90
CA LEU A 209 -4.34 43.07 -24.42
C LEU A 209 -4.21 44.58 -24.18
N ARG A 210 -5.29 45.35 -24.42
CA ARG A 210 -5.33 46.79 -24.13
C ARG A 210 -5.18 47.08 -22.64
N ALA A 211 -5.80 46.29 -21.78
CA ALA A 211 -5.67 46.43 -20.34
C ALA A 211 -4.24 46.10 -19.87
N TRP A 212 -3.62 45.06 -20.43
CA TRP A 212 -2.25 44.69 -20.10
C TRP A 212 -1.21 45.69 -20.58
N GLN A 213 -1.45 46.33 -21.73
CA GLN A 213 -0.61 47.44 -22.21
C GLN A 213 -0.55 48.59 -21.19
N ARG A 214 -1.64 48.81 -20.43
CA ARG A 214 -1.76 49.88 -19.43
C ARG A 214 -1.19 49.50 -18.05
N LEU A 215 -0.96 48.20 -17.77
CA LEU A 215 -0.42 47.75 -16.48
C LEU A 215 1.02 48.23 -16.28
N GLY A 216 1.87 48.07 -17.31
CA GLY A 216 3.32 48.29 -17.20
C GLY A 216 3.98 47.44 -16.12
N LYS A 217 5.28 47.66 -15.87
CA LYS A 217 6.06 46.89 -14.89
C LYS A 217 5.46 46.95 -13.49
N GLN A 218 5.07 48.15 -13.04
CA GLN A 218 4.49 48.35 -11.70
C GLN A 218 3.16 47.61 -11.52
N GLY A 219 2.31 47.54 -12.55
CA GLY A 219 1.06 46.79 -12.49
C GLY A 219 1.29 45.29 -12.37
N VAL A 220 2.27 44.75 -13.11
CA VAL A 220 2.66 43.35 -13.02
C VAL A 220 3.24 43.03 -11.64
N ASP A 221 4.12 43.87 -11.11
CA ASP A 221 4.70 43.68 -9.77
C ASP A 221 3.62 43.73 -8.68
N ARG A 222 2.69 44.68 -8.75
CA ARG A 222 1.55 44.78 -7.81
C ARG A 222 0.63 43.57 -7.85
N ALA A 223 0.46 42.94 -9.01
CA ALA A 223 -0.31 41.71 -9.13
C ALA A 223 0.40 40.50 -8.51
N GLY A 224 1.70 40.60 -8.20
CA GLY A 224 2.54 39.47 -7.78
C GLY A 224 3.17 38.74 -8.96
N GLY A 225 3.52 39.47 -10.02
CA GLY A 225 4.09 38.93 -11.26
C GLY A 225 3.04 38.44 -12.25
N LEU A 226 3.51 37.83 -13.35
CA LEU A 226 2.64 37.35 -14.44
C LEU A 226 1.60 36.31 -13.97
N ASP A 227 1.94 35.49 -12.98
CA ASP A 227 0.98 34.52 -12.41
C ASP A 227 -0.14 35.21 -11.63
N GLY A 228 0.14 36.39 -11.07
CA GLY A 228 -0.85 37.25 -10.44
C GLY A 228 -1.80 37.89 -11.46
N VAL A 229 -1.24 38.44 -12.54
CA VAL A 229 -2.03 38.98 -13.66
C VAL A 229 -2.90 37.89 -14.27
N ALA A 230 -2.35 36.69 -14.49
CA ALA A 230 -3.09 35.55 -15.04
C ALA A 230 -4.32 35.20 -14.18
N ARG A 231 -4.17 35.21 -12.84
CA ARG A 231 -5.29 34.99 -11.90
C ARG A 231 -6.32 36.12 -11.95
N GLN A 232 -5.90 37.39 -11.97
CA GLN A 232 -6.80 38.54 -12.02
C GLN A 232 -7.69 38.53 -13.26
N TYR A 233 -7.14 38.12 -14.41
CA TYR A 233 -7.85 38.08 -15.69
C TYR A 233 -8.45 36.71 -16.01
N GLY A 234 -8.33 35.72 -15.11
CA GLY A 234 -8.90 34.38 -15.30
C GLY A 234 -8.32 33.60 -16.48
N VAL A 235 -7.07 33.88 -16.87
CA VAL A 235 -6.41 33.28 -18.04
C VAL A 235 -5.27 32.34 -17.64
N ALA A 236 -4.96 31.37 -18.50
CA ALA A 236 -3.83 30.49 -18.27
C ALA A 236 -2.51 31.29 -18.29
N SER A 237 -1.66 31.12 -17.27
CA SER A 237 -0.35 31.82 -17.20
C SER A 237 0.54 31.53 -18.42
N SER A 238 0.47 30.31 -18.95
CA SER A 238 1.15 29.94 -20.21
C SER A 238 0.62 30.74 -21.39
N ALA A 239 -0.70 30.91 -21.51
CA ALA A 239 -1.30 31.72 -22.56
C ALA A 239 -0.94 33.20 -22.40
N LEU A 240 -0.99 33.74 -21.18
CA LEU A 240 -0.63 35.13 -20.89
C LEU A 240 0.84 35.44 -21.25
N LYS A 241 1.78 34.54 -20.94
CA LYS A 241 3.22 34.71 -21.25
C LYS A 241 3.53 34.81 -22.74
N ILE A 242 2.63 34.37 -23.61
CA ILE A 242 2.75 34.55 -25.07
C ILE A 242 2.55 36.01 -25.47
N TYR A 243 1.80 36.78 -24.69
CA TYR A 243 1.33 38.12 -25.03
C TYR A 243 1.89 39.23 -24.12
N LEU A 244 2.25 38.92 -22.87
CA LEU A 244 2.75 39.87 -21.88
C LEU A 244 4.09 39.41 -21.28
N ARG A 245 5.07 40.31 -21.25
CA ARG A 245 6.40 40.09 -20.64
C ARG A 245 6.41 40.49 -19.17
N ALA A 246 7.40 39.95 -18.43
CA ALA A 246 7.55 40.21 -16.99
C ALA A 246 7.86 41.69 -16.67
N ASP A 247 8.41 42.45 -17.62
CA ASP A 247 8.60 43.89 -17.51
C ASP A 247 7.32 44.71 -17.77
N GLY A 248 6.19 44.05 -17.99
CA GLY A 248 4.90 44.66 -18.27
C GLY A 248 4.72 45.16 -19.70
N THR A 249 5.64 44.85 -20.62
CA THR A 249 5.50 45.19 -22.04
C THR A 249 4.81 44.07 -22.83
N LEU A 250 4.07 44.45 -23.87
CA LEU A 250 3.45 43.49 -24.78
C LEU A 250 4.49 42.79 -25.66
N THR A 251 4.24 41.55 -26.03
CA THR A 251 5.07 40.87 -27.04
C THR A 251 4.71 41.37 -28.44
N LYS A 252 5.61 41.19 -29.42
CA LYS A 252 5.35 41.50 -30.83
C LYS A 252 4.05 40.85 -31.35
N ARG A 253 3.70 39.68 -30.82
CA ARG A 253 2.47 38.96 -31.18
C ARG A 253 1.22 39.68 -30.66
N ALA A 254 1.24 40.18 -29.43
CA ALA A 254 0.16 40.99 -28.88
C ALA A 254 0.03 42.33 -29.62
N GLU A 255 1.14 43.02 -29.86
CA GLU A 255 1.18 44.27 -30.63
C GLU A 255 0.65 44.07 -32.05
N GLY A 256 1.03 42.98 -32.71
CA GLY A 256 0.54 42.63 -34.04
C GLY A 256 -0.96 42.39 -34.08
N ARG A 257 -1.56 41.78 -33.04
CA ARG A 257 -3.02 41.61 -32.94
C ARG A 257 -3.72 42.95 -32.75
N LEU A 258 -3.20 43.82 -31.87
CA LEU A 258 -3.78 45.15 -31.65
C LEU A 258 -3.70 46.05 -32.90
N ARG A 259 -2.62 45.95 -33.68
CA ARG A 259 -2.48 46.72 -34.92
C ARG A 259 -3.45 46.28 -36.00
N LYS A 260 -3.69 44.98 -36.16
CA LYS A 260 -4.65 44.48 -37.17
C LYS A 260 -6.08 44.95 -36.89
N ASP A 261 -6.47 44.94 -35.63
CA ASP A 261 -7.78 45.42 -35.18
C ASP A 261 -7.97 46.94 -35.40
N GLY A 262 -6.90 47.73 -35.31
CA GLY A 262 -6.94 49.16 -35.60
C GLY A 262 -6.90 49.53 -37.09
N VAL A 263 -6.74 48.56 -37.99
CA VAL A 263 -6.70 48.76 -39.46
C VAL A 263 -8.01 48.30 -40.13
N GLU A 264 -8.88 47.58 -39.41
CA GLU A 264 -10.20 47.11 -39.89
C GLU A 264 -11.39 48.00 -39.41
N MET A 265 -11.13 49.18 -38.83
CA MET A 265 -12.14 50.22 -38.56
C MET A 265 -12.07 51.34 -39.60
#